data_AF-A0AAU9NV96-F1
#
_entry.id   AF-A0AAU9NV96-F1
#
_cell.length_a   1.000
_cell.length_b   1.000
_cell.length_c   1.000
_cell.angle_alpha   90.00
_cell.angle_beta   90.00
_cell.angle_gamma   90.00
#
_symmetry.space_group_name_H-M   'P 1'
#
loop_
_entity.id
_entity.type
_entity.pdbx_description
1 polymer ?
#
loop_
_entity_poly.entity_id
_entity_poly.type
_entity_poly.pdbx_seq_one_letter_code
_entity_poly.pdbx_strand_id
1 'polypeptide(L)'
;MMILGRSELCWLRMTTATRYIYRKLKSTNLKKLPSHVHSSYDNDQRRIFFADKCYLPSKTPSALRSLRKKDLEFIRGDGQGERKDFERIYDYDVYNDLGDPDNKSSDLARPVLGGKKFPYPRRCRTGRKMSSKDPLTETRSSDPFLCTAFTGKDEDFRLFQDIESLFDEGVVINGTDKHVASVLPRIIHEVVDTVDDLIKFDPPETIQRDTFFWLRDDEFSRQMLAGVNPCSIQLVTEWPLMSKLDPKVYGPPESAITKEIVERVIGGFMTFEEDLMFLTPAGTLTPVAIELTRPSSEWQPQWKHVYTPSLGATGSWLWKIAKAHVLSHDSGIHQLVSHWLRTHCATEPYIIASHRNLSTMHPIARLLHPHFRYTLKRSTP
;
A
#
# COMPACT_ATOMS: atom_id res chain seq x y z
N MET A 1 -0.37 -29.51 14.15
CA MET A 1 -1.24 -29.04 15.25
C MET A 1 -2.31 -28.12 14.65
N MET A 2 -3.55 -28.61 14.54
CA MET A 2 -4.69 -27.85 14.01
C MET A 2 -5.04 -26.71 14.96
N ILE A 3 -4.80 -25.46 14.57
CA ILE A 3 -5.29 -24.31 15.33
C ILE A 3 -6.73 -24.05 14.90
N LEU A 4 -7.65 -24.52 15.73
CA LEU A 4 -9.08 -24.18 15.69
C LEU A 4 -9.21 -22.66 15.83
N GLY A 5 -9.60 -22.00 14.74
CA GLY A 5 -9.81 -20.56 14.71
C GLY A 5 -10.94 -20.12 15.64
N ARG A 6 -10.83 -18.87 16.12
CA ARG A 6 -11.73 -18.11 17.00
C ARG A 6 -13.22 -18.01 16.58
N SER A 7 -13.77 -18.95 15.82
CA SER A 7 -15.19 -18.99 15.44
C SER A 7 -16.12 -19.58 16.51
N GLU A 8 -15.59 -20.21 17.55
CA GLU A 8 -16.40 -20.86 18.61
C GLU A 8 -16.89 -19.84 19.67
N LEU A 9 -16.13 -18.79 19.97
CA LEU A 9 -16.46 -17.83 21.05
C LEU A 9 -17.63 -16.89 20.72
N CYS A 10 -18.00 -16.75 19.44
CA CYS A 10 -19.16 -15.95 19.04
C CYS A 10 -20.51 -16.70 19.20
N TRP A 11 -20.49 -18.02 19.44
CA TRP A 11 -21.71 -18.83 19.60
C TRP A 11 -22.50 -18.50 20.87
N LEU A 12 -21.82 -18.00 21.91
CA LEU A 12 -22.42 -17.75 23.23
C LEU A 12 -23.27 -16.48 23.31
N ARG A 13 -23.19 -15.56 22.33
CA ARG A 13 -23.93 -14.28 22.35
C ARG A 13 -25.13 -14.20 21.37
N MET A 14 -25.43 -15.25 20.63
CA MET A 14 -26.56 -15.24 19.68
C MET A 14 -27.89 -15.53 20.40
N THR A 15 -28.90 -14.69 20.18
CA THR A 15 -30.27 -14.91 20.66
C THR A 15 -30.85 -16.20 20.06
N THR A 16 -31.83 -16.79 20.76
CA THR A 16 -32.47 -18.06 20.39
C THR A 16 -33.07 -18.04 18.97
N ALA A 17 -33.53 -16.87 18.51
CA ALA A 17 -34.06 -16.65 17.16
C ALA A 17 -32.97 -16.76 16.08
N THR A 18 -31.79 -16.18 16.31
CA THR A 18 -30.66 -16.23 15.36
C THR A 18 -30.09 -17.65 15.25
N ARG A 19 -30.09 -18.41 16.35
CA ARG A 19 -29.73 -19.85 16.33
C ARG A 19 -30.73 -20.69 15.54
N TYR A 20 -32.03 -20.38 15.61
CA TYR A 20 -33.07 -21.09 14.87
C TYR A 20 -32.97 -20.84 13.36
N ILE A 21 -32.78 -19.59 12.93
CA ILE A 21 -32.58 -19.23 11.52
C ILE A 21 -31.32 -19.90 10.97
N TYR A 22 -30.21 -19.87 11.73
CA TYR A 22 -28.96 -20.51 11.32
C TYR A 22 -29.09 -22.04 11.19
N ARG A 23 -29.83 -22.69 12.09
CA ARG A 23 -30.13 -24.14 12.01
C ARG A 23 -31.00 -24.49 10.80
N LYS A 24 -31.99 -23.66 10.47
CA LYS A 24 -32.89 -23.85 9.31
C LYS A 24 -32.17 -23.60 7.97
N LEU A 25 -31.21 -22.67 7.95
CA LEU A 25 -30.32 -22.47 6.79
C LEU A 25 -29.33 -23.62 6.60
N LYS A 26 -28.89 -24.28 7.69
CA LYS A 26 -27.99 -25.44 7.63
C LYS A 26 -28.68 -26.72 7.13
N SER A 27 -30.00 -26.86 7.32
CA SER A 27 -30.78 -28.03 6.90
C SER A 27 -31.28 -27.96 5.45
N THR A 28 -31.12 -26.80 4.80
CA THR A 28 -31.38 -26.62 3.37
C THR A 28 -30.02 -26.55 2.65
N ASN A 29 -29.92 -26.96 1.39
CA ASN A 29 -28.68 -26.97 0.59
C ASN A 29 -28.03 -25.56 0.37
N LEU A 30 -28.39 -24.57 1.19
CA LEU A 30 -27.79 -23.24 1.26
C LEU A 30 -26.46 -23.34 2.03
N LYS A 31 -25.38 -23.63 1.30
CA LYS A 31 -24.01 -23.41 1.75
C LYS A 31 -23.91 -22.04 2.44
N LYS A 32 -23.23 -21.99 3.60
CA LYS A 32 -22.95 -20.81 4.44
C LYS A 32 -23.04 -19.49 3.67
N LEU A 33 -24.04 -18.66 3.99
CA LEU A 33 -24.14 -17.30 3.47
C LEU A 33 -22.98 -16.46 4.04
N PRO A 34 -22.06 -15.92 3.22
CA PRO A 34 -20.89 -15.19 3.70
C PRO A 34 -21.23 -13.72 3.96
N SER A 35 -22.20 -13.45 4.85
CA SER A 35 -22.67 -12.08 5.13
C SER A 35 -23.18 -11.95 6.56
N HIS A 36 -22.78 -10.88 7.27
CA HIS A 36 -23.31 -10.54 8.60
C HIS A 36 -24.76 -10.05 8.51
N VAL A 37 -25.65 -10.57 9.35
CA VAL A 37 -27.03 -10.10 9.46
C VAL A 37 -27.16 -9.34 10.79
N HIS A 38 -27.54 -8.07 10.71
CA HIS A 38 -27.64 -7.19 11.87
C HIS A 38 -29.03 -7.24 12.50
N SER A 39 -29.17 -6.65 13.69
CA SER A 39 -30.44 -6.58 14.41
C SER A 39 -31.47 -5.79 13.60
N SER A 40 -32.73 -6.23 13.62
CA SER A 40 -33.84 -5.48 13.01
C SER A 40 -34.14 -4.16 13.72
N TYR A 41 -33.61 -3.97 14.94
CA TYR A 41 -33.64 -2.69 15.64
C TYR A 41 -32.68 -1.66 15.02
N ASP A 42 -31.53 -2.12 14.52
CA ASP A 42 -30.50 -1.25 13.93
C ASP A 42 -30.81 -0.94 12.46
N ASN A 43 -31.45 -1.88 11.76
CA ASN A 43 -31.90 -1.71 10.39
C ASN A 43 -33.15 -2.57 10.15
N ASP A 44 -34.29 -1.93 9.93
CA ASP A 44 -35.57 -2.60 9.68
C ASP A 44 -35.68 -3.22 8.28
N GLN A 45 -34.73 -2.90 7.39
CA GLN A 45 -34.71 -3.43 6.03
C GLN A 45 -34.31 -4.90 6.00
N ARG A 46 -35.21 -5.71 5.42
CA ARG A 46 -34.99 -7.15 5.26
C ARG A 46 -33.86 -7.43 4.26
N ARG A 47 -32.89 -8.25 4.67
CA ARG A 47 -31.79 -8.72 3.83
C ARG A 47 -32.30 -9.72 2.77
N ILE A 48 -31.96 -9.45 1.51
CA ILE A 48 -32.25 -10.34 0.39
C ILE A 48 -31.05 -11.26 0.16
N PHE A 49 -31.32 -12.55 -0.02
CA PHE A 49 -30.32 -13.54 -0.43
C PHE A 49 -30.84 -14.29 -1.65
N PHE A 50 -29.99 -14.41 -2.67
CA PHE A 50 -30.29 -15.19 -3.86
C PHE A 50 -29.66 -16.58 -3.75
N ALA A 51 -30.29 -17.56 -4.38
CA ALA A 51 -29.70 -18.89 -4.52
C ALA A 51 -28.41 -18.83 -5.37
N ASP A 52 -27.57 -19.85 -5.25
CA ASP A 52 -26.28 -19.97 -5.94
C ASP A 52 -26.43 -20.28 -7.45
N LYS A 53 -27.12 -19.40 -8.18
CA LYS A 53 -27.35 -19.48 -9.62
C LYS A 53 -27.03 -18.16 -10.30
N CYS A 54 -26.44 -18.23 -11.49
CA CYS A 54 -26.02 -17.06 -12.25
C CYS A 54 -27.06 -16.68 -13.31
N TYR A 55 -27.40 -15.39 -13.39
CA TYR A 55 -28.27 -14.86 -14.43
C TYR A 55 -27.73 -13.52 -14.96
N LEU A 56 -27.65 -13.42 -16.29
CA LEU A 56 -27.64 -12.12 -16.95
C LEU A 56 -28.97 -11.39 -16.67
N PRO A 57 -29.02 -10.04 -16.73
CA PRO A 57 -30.25 -9.29 -16.52
C PRO A 57 -31.41 -9.80 -17.40
N SER A 58 -31.16 -10.02 -18.70
CA SER A 58 -32.14 -10.54 -19.66
C SER A 58 -32.65 -11.96 -19.33
N LYS A 59 -31.80 -12.79 -18.71
CA LYS A 59 -32.09 -14.18 -18.33
C LYS A 59 -32.61 -14.31 -16.89
N THR A 60 -32.81 -13.21 -16.17
CA THR A 60 -33.30 -13.25 -14.79
C THR A 60 -34.79 -13.67 -14.79
N PRO A 61 -35.17 -14.72 -14.03
CA PRO A 61 -36.56 -15.13 -13.90
C PRO A 61 -37.47 -13.96 -13.52
N SER A 62 -38.66 -13.86 -14.13
CA SER A 62 -39.58 -12.72 -13.97
C SER A 62 -39.85 -12.39 -12.50
N ALA A 63 -40.09 -13.41 -11.66
CA ALA A 63 -40.32 -13.28 -10.22
C ALA A 63 -39.14 -12.67 -9.43
N LEU A 64 -37.91 -12.78 -9.92
CA LEU A 64 -36.71 -12.26 -9.25
C LEU A 64 -36.27 -10.89 -9.76
N ARG A 65 -36.86 -10.37 -10.85
CA ARG A 65 -36.42 -9.10 -11.47
C ARG A 65 -36.62 -7.90 -10.53
N SER A 66 -37.75 -7.84 -9.82
CA SER A 66 -38.03 -6.78 -8.86
C SER A 66 -37.06 -6.82 -7.67
N LEU A 67 -36.79 -8.02 -7.13
CA LEU A 67 -35.84 -8.22 -6.03
C LEU A 67 -34.40 -7.86 -6.44
N ARG A 68 -33.99 -8.25 -7.66
CA ARG A 68 -32.68 -7.89 -8.22
C ARG A 68 -32.50 -6.37 -8.31
N LYS A 69 -33.53 -5.66 -8.77
CA LYS A 69 -33.54 -4.19 -8.88
C LYS A 69 -33.46 -3.55 -7.49
N LYS A 70 -34.32 -3.99 -6.56
CA LYS A 70 -34.38 -3.48 -5.19
C LYS A 70 -33.07 -3.68 -4.41
N ASP A 71 -32.42 -4.84 -4.54
CA ASP A 71 -31.11 -5.11 -3.91
C ASP A 71 -30.03 -4.16 -4.43
N LEU A 72 -29.99 -3.91 -5.74
CA LEU A 72 -29.03 -2.96 -6.33
C LEU A 72 -29.32 -1.51 -5.94
N GLU A 73 -30.59 -1.10 -5.87
CA GLU A 73 -30.97 0.23 -5.37
C GLU A 73 -30.54 0.43 -3.92
N PHE A 74 -30.74 -0.59 -3.06
CA PHE A 74 -30.26 -0.55 -1.68
C PHE A 74 -28.73 -0.43 -1.60
N ILE A 75 -27.99 -1.21 -2.40
CA ILE A 75 -26.52 -1.19 -2.41
C ILE A 75 -25.96 0.16 -2.89
N ARG A 76 -26.69 0.88 -3.75
CA ARG A 76 -26.27 2.22 -4.21
C ARG A 76 -26.49 3.30 -3.17
N GLY A 77 -27.53 3.16 -2.35
CA GLY A 77 -27.99 4.21 -1.44
C GLY A 77 -28.44 5.47 -2.19
N ASP A 78 -28.53 6.56 -1.46
CA ASP A 78 -29.00 7.88 -1.92
C ASP A 78 -27.87 8.93 -2.05
N GLY A 79 -26.63 8.54 -1.75
CA GLY A 79 -25.46 9.42 -1.75
C GLY A 79 -25.38 10.37 -0.55
N GLN A 80 -26.24 10.21 0.46
CA GLN A 80 -26.33 11.10 1.62
C GLN A 80 -25.98 10.35 2.91
N GLY A 81 -25.78 11.13 4.00
CA GLY A 81 -25.55 10.60 5.34
C GLY A 81 -24.18 9.97 5.57
N GLU A 82 -23.85 9.78 6.84
CA GLU A 82 -22.64 9.10 7.30
C GLU A 82 -22.86 7.58 7.29
N ARG A 83 -21.89 6.84 6.75
CA ARG A 83 -21.95 5.39 6.66
C ARG A 83 -21.84 4.74 8.03
N LYS A 84 -22.65 3.71 8.26
CA LYS A 84 -22.64 2.90 9.49
C LYS A 84 -22.09 1.50 9.21
N ASP A 85 -21.50 0.85 10.20
CA ASP A 85 -20.80 -0.44 10.08
C ASP A 85 -21.67 -1.58 9.50
N PHE A 86 -22.99 -1.49 9.68
CA PHE A 86 -23.95 -2.48 9.20
C PHE A 86 -24.47 -2.20 7.79
N GLU A 87 -24.21 -1.01 7.24
CA GLU A 87 -24.65 -0.62 5.92
C GLU A 87 -23.82 -1.35 4.84
N ARG A 88 -24.47 -1.62 3.71
CA ARG A 88 -23.83 -2.19 2.52
C ARG A 88 -23.98 -1.25 1.34
N ILE A 89 -23.82 0.04 1.63
CA ILE A 89 -23.96 1.12 0.66
C ILE A 89 -22.57 1.44 0.10
N TYR A 90 -22.45 1.40 -1.21
CA TYR A 90 -21.20 1.68 -1.92
C TYR A 90 -21.41 2.90 -2.78
N ASP A 91 -20.62 3.93 -2.55
CA ASP A 91 -20.61 5.14 -3.37
C ASP A 91 -19.21 5.72 -3.46
N TYR A 92 -19.03 6.71 -4.33
CA TYR A 92 -17.72 7.31 -4.59
C TYR A 92 -17.53 8.62 -3.83
N ASP A 93 -16.29 8.87 -3.45
CA ASP A 93 -15.84 10.18 -3.01
C ASP A 93 -14.37 10.41 -3.43
N VAL A 94 -13.88 11.62 -3.20
CA VAL A 94 -12.48 12.01 -3.39
C VAL A 94 -11.66 11.72 -2.13
N TYR A 95 -10.34 11.72 -2.24
CA TYR A 95 -9.45 11.67 -1.07
C TYR A 95 -9.32 13.07 -0.47
N ASN A 96 -10.31 13.42 0.36
CA ASN A 96 -10.36 14.65 1.14
C ASN A 96 -10.35 14.37 2.65
N ASP A 97 -10.01 13.16 3.06
CA ASP A 97 -10.04 12.67 4.44
C ASP A 97 -8.64 12.33 4.98
N LEU A 98 -7.58 12.71 4.25
CA LEU A 98 -6.18 12.47 4.62
C LEU A 98 -5.61 13.57 5.54
N GLY A 99 -6.13 14.78 5.44
CA GLY A 99 -5.69 15.93 6.25
C GLY A 99 -6.37 15.96 7.62
N ASP A 100 -5.77 16.70 8.55
CA ASP A 100 -6.36 17.01 9.86
C ASP A 100 -6.25 18.51 10.19
N PRO A 101 -6.90 19.39 9.40
CA PRO A 101 -6.78 20.84 9.58
C PRO A 101 -7.36 21.33 10.92
N ASP A 102 -8.36 20.64 11.46
CA ASP A 102 -9.01 21.00 12.74
C ASP A 102 -8.07 20.85 13.94
N ASN A 103 -7.01 20.05 13.82
CA ASN A 103 -5.97 19.93 14.83
C ASN A 103 -5.33 21.29 15.19
N LYS A 104 -4.71 21.38 16.37
CA LYS A 104 -4.06 22.61 16.85
C LYS A 104 -2.90 23.04 15.93
N SER A 105 -2.23 22.07 15.30
CA SER A 105 -1.18 22.32 14.32
C SER A 105 -1.76 22.41 12.92
N SER A 106 -1.58 23.55 12.25
CA SER A 106 -2.12 23.84 10.91
C SER A 106 -1.37 23.14 9.78
N ASP A 107 -0.23 22.52 10.08
CA ASP A 107 0.64 21.78 9.17
C ASP A 107 0.06 20.43 8.73
N LEU A 108 -1.03 19.96 9.34
CA LEU A 108 -1.72 18.72 8.98
C LEU A 108 -2.75 18.88 7.86
N ALA A 109 -2.96 20.09 7.33
CA ALA A 109 -3.79 20.31 6.15
C ALA A 109 -3.18 19.63 4.91
N ARG A 110 -4.00 18.98 4.08
CA ARG A 110 -3.56 18.29 2.86
C ARG A 110 -4.48 18.66 1.68
N PRO A 111 -3.96 18.72 0.44
CA PRO A 111 -4.79 18.98 -0.72
C PRO A 111 -5.74 17.81 -0.99
N VAL A 112 -6.94 18.13 -1.49
CA VAL A 112 -7.90 17.13 -1.97
C VAL A 112 -7.39 16.46 -3.25
N LEU A 113 -7.34 15.12 -3.27
CA LEU A 113 -6.97 14.32 -4.44
C LEU A 113 -8.22 13.73 -5.11
N GLY A 114 -8.38 13.92 -6.41
CA GLY A 114 -9.53 13.48 -7.21
C GLY A 114 -10.21 14.60 -8.01
N GLY A 115 -9.73 15.84 -7.91
CA GLY A 115 -10.21 16.99 -8.67
C GLY A 115 -9.49 17.19 -10.00
N LYS A 116 -9.75 18.33 -10.68
CA LYS A 116 -9.06 18.68 -11.94
C LYS A 116 -7.57 18.97 -11.75
N LYS A 117 -7.21 19.63 -10.64
CA LYS A 117 -5.82 20.01 -10.32
C LYS A 117 -4.97 18.80 -9.90
N PHE A 118 -5.55 17.91 -9.10
CA PHE A 118 -4.90 16.69 -8.63
C PHE A 118 -5.77 15.49 -9.02
N PRO A 119 -5.69 15.01 -10.28
CA PRO A 119 -6.46 13.86 -10.71
C PRO A 119 -6.05 12.62 -9.92
N TYR A 120 -7.05 11.87 -9.45
CA TYR A 120 -6.83 10.69 -8.61
C TYR A 120 -8.04 9.74 -8.69
N PRO A 121 -7.84 8.41 -8.54
CA PRO A 121 -8.95 7.47 -8.37
C PRO A 121 -9.90 7.87 -7.26
N ARG A 122 -11.17 7.48 -7.39
CA ARG A 122 -12.18 7.67 -6.34
C ARG A 122 -12.04 6.59 -5.27
N ARG A 123 -12.37 6.96 -4.04
CA ARG A 123 -12.45 6.04 -2.89
C ARG A 123 -13.89 5.83 -2.45
N CYS A 124 -14.12 4.88 -1.56
CA CYS A 124 -15.44 4.58 -1.03
C CYS A 124 -15.91 5.71 -0.09
N ARG A 125 -17.08 6.28 -0.37
CA ARG A 125 -17.68 7.36 0.41
C ARG A 125 -17.97 6.90 1.84
N THR A 126 -17.50 7.66 2.82
CA THR A 126 -17.74 7.49 4.27
C THR A 126 -18.78 8.48 4.78
N GLY A 127 -18.79 9.71 4.26
CA GLY A 127 -19.81 10.71 4.58
C GLY A 127 -19.76 11.21 6.03
N ARG A 128 -18.60 11.16 6.68
CA ARG A 128 -18.37 11.80 7.98
C ARG A 128 -18.51 13.31 7.83
N LYS A 129 -18.51 14.01 8.98
CA LYS A 129 -18.66 15.46 8.99
C LYS A 129 -17.47 16.13 8.28
N MET A 130 -17.73 17.30 7.71
CA MET A 130 -16.64 18.14 7.18
C MET A 130 -15.92 18.85 8.33
N SER A 131 -14.66 19.18 8.10
CA SER A 131 -13.86 19.96 9.03
C SER A 131 -14.47 21.33 9.28
N SER A 132 -14.27 21.83 10.50
CA SER A 132 -14.68 23.18 10.90
C SER A 132 -13.84 24.28 10.26
N LYS A 133 -12.55 24.02 10.01
CA LYS A 133 -11.61 24.99 9.43
C LYS A 133 -11.50 24.90 7.91
N ASP A 134 -11.72 23.71 7.32
CA ASP A 134 -11.73 23.51 5.88
C ASP A 134 -12.96 22.70 5.43
N PRO A 135 -14.02 23.37 4.90
CA PRO A 135 -15.23 22.70 4.44
C PRO A 135 -15.05 21.73 3.27
N LEU A 136 -13.87 21.66 2.64
CA LEU A 136 -13.56 20.69 1.60
C LEU A 136 -12.93 19.40 2.15
N THR A 137 -12.48 19.39 3.40
CA THR A 137 -11.83 18.27 4.07
C THR A 137 -12.82 17.52 4.98
N GLU A 138 -12.93 16.20 4.81
CA GLU A 138 -13.73 15.34 5.69
C GLU A 138 -12.94 15.00 6.96
N THR A 139 -13.60 14.98 8.13
CA THR A 139 -12.96 14.66 9.41
C THR A 139 -12.47 13.21 9.43
N ARG A 140 -11.32 12.98 10.08
CA ARG A 140 -10.73 11.65 10.22
C ARG A 140 -11.56 10.71 11.09
N SER A 141 -11.38 9.41 10.87
CA SER A 141 -11.89 8.38 11.79
C SER A 141 -11.23 8.53 13.16
N SER A 142 -11.96 8.19 14.23
CA SER A 142 -11.44 8.13 15.60
C SER A 142 -10.55 6.91 15.87
N ASP A 143 -10.25 6.10 14.86
CA ASP A 143 -9.38 4.93 15.02
C ASP A 143 -7.96 5.40 15.39
N PRO A 144 -7.35 4.83 16.45
CA PRO A 144 -6.08 5.30 16.95
C PRO A 144 -4.99 5.09 15.91
N PHE A 145 -4.45 6.19 15.40
CA PHE A 145 -3.20 6.18 14.65
C PHE A 145 -2.07 5.72 15.57
N LEU A 146 -1.20 4.85 15.07
CA LEU A 146 0.00 4.26 15.71
C LEU A 146 1.07 5.29 16.16
N CYS A 147 0.76 6.58 16.22
CA CYS A 147 1.74 7.66 16.34
C CYS A 147 2.31 7.89 17.76
N THR A 148 2.01 7.06 18.76
CA THR A 148 2.46 7.30 20.14
C THR A 148 3.35 6.20 20.72
N ALA A 149 3.69 5.16 19.97
CA ALA A 149 4.44 4.02 20.50
C ALA A 149 5.95 4.24 20.66
N PHE A 150 6.57 5.06 19.79
CA PHE A 150 8.02 5.22 19.73
C PHE A 150 8.47 6.56 20.30
N THR A 151 7.90 7.01 21.42
CA THR A 151 8.42 8.15 22.18
C THR A 151 9.64 7.73 23.03
N GLY A 152 10.55 6.97 22.42
CA GLY A 152 11.88 6.73 22.97
C GLY A 152 12.78 7.95 22.73
N LYS A 153 13.95 7.99 23.36
CA LYS A 153 14.95 9.03 23.07
C LYS A 153 15.26 9.02 21.57
N ASP A 154 15.30 10.20 20.94
CA ASP A 154 15.83 10.41 19.58
C ASP A 154 17.33 10.07 19.55
N GLU A 155 17.66 8.78 19.60
CA GLU A 155 19.02 8.29 19.44
C GLU A 155 19.17 7.71 18.04
N ASP A 156 20.04 8.33 17.23
CA ASP A 156 20.37 7.86 15.89
C ASP A 156 21.12 6.52 15.95
N PHE A 157 20.87 5.63 14.98
CA PHE A 157 21.72 4.46 14.73
C PHE A 157 23.12 4.92 14.31
N ARG A 158 24.15 4.54 15.07
CA ARG A 158 25.54 4.94 14.83
C ARG A 158 26.28 3.93 13.97
N LEU A 159 25.93 2.66 14.12
CA LEU A 159 26.56 1.53 13.46
C LEU A 159 25.50 0.59 12.85
N PHE A 160 25.89 -0.22 11.86
CA PHE A 160 24.97 -1.22 11.29
C PHE A 160 24.57 -2.29 12.31
N GLN A 161 25.41 -2.57 13.31
CA GLN A 161 25.08 -3.44 14.43
C GLN A 161 23.87 -2.93 15.24
N ASP A 162 23.66 -1.61 15.30
CA ASP A 162 22.50 -1.04 16.00
C ASP A 162 21.19 -1.33 15.24
N ILE A 163 21.26 -1.61 13.94
CA ILE A 163 20.12 -2.06 13.14
C ILE A 163 19.93 -3.57 13.31
N GLU A 164 21.02 -4.33 13.39
CA GLU A 164 20.98 -5.78 13.63
C GLU A 164 20.38 -6.12 15.00
N SER A 165 20.65 -5.29 16.02
CA SER A 165 20.10 -5.46 17.37
C SER A 165 18.57 -5.42 17.40
N LEU A 166 17.90 -4.78 16.42
CA LEU A 166 16.43 -4.82 16.28
C LEU A 166 15.90 -6.25 16.09
N PHE A 167 16.69 -7.13 15.49
CA PHE A 167 16.35 -8.52 15.22
C PHE A 167 16.90 -9.50 16.25
N ASP A 168 18.01 -9.16 16.92
CA ASP A 168 18.68 -10.05 17.87
C ASP A 168 18.27 -9.76 19.32
N GLU A 169 18.32 -8.50 19.73
CA GLU A 169 18.07 -8.04 21.11
C GLU A 169 16.66 -7.47 21.27
N GLY A 170 16.12 -6.82 20.24
CA GLY A 170 14.82 -6.13 20.25
C GLY A 170 14.90 -4.69 20.77
N VAL A 171 13.76 -3.99 20.74
CA VAL A 171 13.62 -2.60 21.19
C VAL A 171 12.68 -2.56 22.38
N VAL A 172 13.12 -1.90 23.46
CA VAL A 172 12.29 -1.65 24.63
C VAL A 172 11.34 -0.49 24.36
N ILE A 173 10.04 -0.71 24.54
CA ILE A 173 9.02 0.34 24.46
C ILE A 173 8.63 0.78 25.87
N ASN A 174 9.02 1.99 26.23
CA ASN A 174 8.62 2.62 27.49
C ASN A 174 7.30 3.39 27.29
N GLY A 175 6.16 2.77 27.59
CA GLY A 175 4.88 3.48 27.55
C GLY A 175 3.64 2.60 27.76
N THR A 176 2.72 3.05 28.61
CA THR A 176 1.50 2.36 29.07
C THR A 176 0.42 2.05 28.01
N ASP A 177 0.70 2.22 26.71
CA ASP A 177 -0.30 1.97 25.67
C ASP A 177 -0.26 0.50 25.20
N LYS A 178 -0.93 -0.36 25.96
CA LYS A 178 -1.25 -1.75 25.58
C LYS A 178 -1.97 -1.90 24.23
N HIS A 179 -2.35 -0.79 23.60
CA HIS A 179 -2.92 -0.73 22.26
C HIS A 179 -1.90 -0.90 21.14
N VAL A 180 -0.61 -0.60 21.36
CA VAL A 180 0.44 -0.76 20.33
C VAL A 180 0.51 -2.22 19.87
N ALA A 181 0.60 -3.16 20.82
CA ALA A 181 0.53 -4.60 20.62
C ALA A 181 -0.62 -5.05 19.68
N SER A 182 -1.79 -4.41 19.78
CA SER A 182 -2.99 -4.79 19.04
C SER A 182 -3.01 -4.33 17.57
N VAL A 183 -2.13 -3.39 17.20
CA VAL A 183 -2.08 -2.75 15.86
C VAL A 183 -0.82 -3.17 15.08
N LEU A 184 0.10 -3.92 15.69
CA LEU A 184 1.38 -4.27 15.06
C LEU A 184 1.25 -5.37 13.98
N PRO A 185 2.04 -5.29 12.89
CA PRO A 185 2.08 -6.30 11.84
C PRO A 185 2.48 -7.68 12.37
N ARG A 186 2.13 -8.74 11.63
CA ARG A 186 2.50 -10.15 11.92
C ARG A 186 4.01 -10.47 11.86
N ILE A 187 4.87 -9.45 11.76
CA ILE A 187 6.34 -9.56 11.58
C ILE A 187 7.07 -9.32 12.92
N ILE A 188 6.31 -9.08 13.99
CA ILE A 188 6.84 -8.86 15.34
C ILE A 188 6.49 -10.04 16.22
N HIS A 189 7.50 -10.58 16.89
CA HIS A 189 7.32 -11.42 18.05
C HIS A 189 7.32 -10.52 19.29
N GLU A 190 6.13 -10.29 19.83
CA GLU A 190 5.98 -9.61 21.12
C GLU A 190 6.33 -10.61 22.23
N VAL A 191 7.37 -10.31 23.02
CA VAL A 191 7.74 -11.11 24.20
C VAL A 191 7.28 -10.33 25.43
N VAL A 192 6.10 -10.67 25.94
CA VAL A 192 5.40 -9.94 27.03
C VAL A 192 5.87 -10.36 28.43
N ASP A 193 6.94 -11.15 28.56
CA ASP A 193 7.30 -11.79 29.84
C ASP A 193 8.45 -11.11 30.63
N THR A 194 8.84 -9.87 30.27
CA THR A 194 9.82 -9.08 31.04
C THR A 194 9.22 -7.81 31.65
N VAL A 195 9.89 -7.25 32.66
CA VAL A 195 9.46 -6.03 33.39
C VAL A 195 9.25 -4.81 32.45
N ASP A 196 9.86 -4.87 31.26
CA ASP A 196 9.67 -3.93 30.16
C ASP A 196 9.07 -4.66 28.93
N ASP A 197 8.20 -3.97 28.18
CA ASP A 197 7.59 -4.48 26.94
C ASP A 197 8.65 -4.49 25.81
N LEU A 198 9.13 -5.68 25.45
CA LEU A 198 10.17 -5.87 24.43
C LEU A 198 9.56 -6.24 23.06
N ILE A 199 9.90 -5.45 22.04
CA ILE A 199 9.55 -5.73 20.65
C ILE A 199 10.74 -6.29 19.90
N LYS A 200 10.62 -7.52 19.39
CA LYS A 200 11.64 -8.16 18.55
C LYS A 200 11.10 -8.41 17.14
N PHE A 201 11.87 -8.00 16.13
CA PHE A 201 11.51 -8.20 14.73
C PHE A 201 12.04 -9.52 14.20
N ASP A 202 11.30 -10.15 13.28
CA ASP A 202 11.80 -11.30 12.54
C ASP A 202 12.95 -10.89 11.60
N PRO A 203 14.13 -11.52 11.67
CA PRO A 203 15.22 -11.23 10.75
C PRO A 203 14.83 -11.66 9.32
N PRO A 204 15.05 -10.81 8.30
CA PRO A 204 14.90 -11.20 6.91
C PRO A 204 15.70 -12.47 6.58
N GLU A 205 15.09 -13.40 5.84
CA GLU A 205 15.72 -14.70 5.48
C GLU A 205 17.10 -14.53 4.83
N THR A 206 17.29 -13.44 4.08
CA THR A 206 18.55 -13.13 3.39
C THR A 206 19.67 -12.73 4.34
N ILE A 207 19.37 -12.00 5.43
CA ILE A 207 20.36 -11.59 6.44
C ILE A 207 20.93 -12.80 7.17
N GLN A 208 20.13 -13.86 7.36
CA GLN A 208 20.59 -15.09 8.02
C GLN A 208 21.66 -15.85 7.23
N ARG A 209 21.74 -15.64 5.90
CA ARG A 209 22.72 -16.33 5.03
C ARG A 209 23.98 -15.50 4.82
N ASP A 210 23.82 -14.20 4.60
CA ASP A 210 24.90 -13.26 4.36
C ASP A 210 24.46 -11.88 4.89
N THR A 211 25.05 -11.44 6.01
CA THR A 211 24.70 -10.17 6.67
C THR A 211 24.92 -8.94 5.77
N PHE A 212 25.89 -9.00 4.87
CA PHE A 212 26.31 -7.85 4.04
C PHE A 212 25.84 -7.96 2.59
N PHE A 213 24.96 -8.92 2.28
CA PHE A 213 24.47 -9.16 0.92
C PHE A 213 23.93 -7.90 0.24
N TRP A 214 23.21 -7.06 1.01
CA TRP A 214 22.55 -5.83 0.56
C TRP A 214 23.53 -4.72 0.17
N LEU A 215 24.80 -4.80 0.58
CA LEU A 215 25.85 -3.85 0.18
C LEU A 215 26.42 -4.15 -1.22
N ARG A 216 26.19 -5.35 -1.75
CA ARG A 216 26.79 -5.80 -3.02
C ARG A 216 26.08 -5.19 -4.22
N ASP A 217 26.82 -5.02 -5.31
CA ASP A 217 26.30 -4.39 -6.54
C ASP A 217 25.37 -5.31 -7.33
N ASP A 218 25.63 -6.62 -7.30
CA ASP A 218 24.78 -7.63 -7.94
C ASP A 218 23.43 -7.74 -7.23
N GLU A 219 23.38 -7.68 -5.90
CA GLU A 219 22.10 -7.66 -5.17
C GLU A 219 21.31 -6.38 -5.47
N PHE A 220 21.98 -5.23 -5.47
CA PHE A 220 21.36 -3.95 -5.83
C PHE A 220 20.69 -4.02 -7.22
N SER A 221 21.40 -4.56 -8.22
CA SER A 221 20.86 -4.70 -9.57
C SER A 221 19.84 -5.83 -9.69
N ARG A 222 20.01 -6.95 -8.98
CA ARG A 222 19.03 -8.04 -8.94
C ARG A 222 17.68 -7.56 -8.40
N GLN A 223 17.66 -6.68 -7.40
CA GLN A 223 16.44 -6.11 -6.85
C GLN A 223 15.63 -5.31 -7.87
N MET A 224 16.28 -4.71 -8.87
CA MET A 224 15.59 -3.98 -9.94
C MET A 224 14.78 -4.92 -10.87
N LEU A 225 15.14 -6.21 -10.92
CA LEU A 225 14.47 -7.23 -11.75
C LEU A 225 13.59 -8.20 -10.94
N ALA A 226 13.98 -8.49 -9.69
CA ALA A 226 13.37 -9.52 -8.86
C ALA A 226 13.32 -9.14 -7.37
N GLY A 227 13.34 -7.83 -7.08
CA GLY A 227 13.12 -7.29 -5.74
C GLY A 227 11.65 -6.95 -5.50
N VAL A 228 11.42 -5.99 -4.59
CA VAL A 228 10.07 -5.54 -4.24
C VAL A 228 9.41 -4.69 -5.32
N ASN A 229 10.21 -4.02 -6.17
CA ASN A 229 9.73 -3.16 -7.25
C ASN A 229 10.35 -3.50 -8.62
N PRO A 230 10.05 -4.69 -9.19
CA PRO A 230 10.66 -5.16 -10.43
C PRO A 230 10.09 -4.50 -11.70
N CYS A 231 9.27 -3.45 -11.55
CA CYS A 231 8.47 -2.86 -12.62
C CYS A 231 8.98 -1.47 -13.07
N SER A 232 10.08 -0.99 -12.51
CA SER A 232 10.62 0.36 -12.77
C SER A 232 11.72 0.39 -13.83
N ILE A 233 12.51 -0.68 -13.96
CA ILE A 233 13.66 -0.71 -14.86
C ILE A 233 13.22 -0.60 -16.33
N GLN A 234 13.99 0.13 -17.12
CA GLN A 234 13.73 0.36 -18.55
C GLN A 234 15.02 0.21 -19.34
N LEU A 235 14.88 -0.28 -20.58
CA LEU A 235 15.97 -0.30 -21.54
C LEU A 235 16.28 1.13 -22.01
N VAL A 236 17.57 1.48 -22.04
CA VAL A 236 18.02 2.74 -22.65
C VAL A 236 17.96 2.55 -24.17
N THR A 237 17.27 3.45 -24.87
CA THR A 237 17.02 3.34 -26.32
C THR A 237 17.50 4.56 -27.11
N GLU A 238 17.99 5.58 -26.41
CA GLU A 238 18.50 6.82 -26.99
C GLU A 238 19.73 7.28 -26.17
N TRP A 239 20.74 7.79 -26.87
CA TRP A 239 21.96 8.31 -26.27
C TRP A 239 22.38 9.66 -26.91
N PRO A 240 22.82 10.67 -26.14
CA PRO A 240 22.96 10.71 -24.68
C PRO A 240 21.61 10.68 -23.94
N LEU A 241 21.65 10.39 -22.63
CA LEU A 241 20.44 10.44 -21.79
C LEU A 241 19.98 11.90 -21.65
N MET A 242 18.71 12.15 -22.00
CA MET A 242 18.11 13.49 -22.00
C MET A 242 16.85 13.56 -21.12
N SER A 243 16.78 14.57 -20.26
CA SER A 243 15.58 14.89 -19.49
C SER A 243 14.50 15.53 -20.37
N LYS A 244 13.24 15.14 -20.14
CA LYS A 244 12.06 15.74 -20.77
C LYS A 244 11.43 16.89 -19.97
N LEU A 245 12.04 17.25 -18.84
CA LEU A 245 11.56 18.33 -17.97
C LEU A 245 11.94 19.71 -18.53
N ASP A 246 11.19 20.75 -18.14
CA ASP A 246 11.45 22.12 -18.60
C ASP A 246 12.84 22.61 -18.14
N PRO A 247 13.78 22.87 -19.07
CA PRO A 247 15.13 23.28 -18.72
C PRO A 247 15.20 24.62 -17.97
N LYS A 248 14.17 25.48 -18.12
CA LYS A 248 14.12 26.76 -17.40
C LYS A 248 13.92 26.59 -15.90
N VAL A 249 13.28 25.49 -15.50
CA VAL A 249 12.99 25.16 -14.09
C VAL A 249 14.06 24.23 -13.54
N TYR A 250 14.46 23.22 -14.31
CA TYR A 250 15.29 22.12 -13.81
C TYR A 250 16.75 22.17 -14.25
N GLY A 251 17.13 23.10 -15.13
CA GLY A 251 18.47 23.24 -15.71
C GLY A 251 18.68 22.42 -16.99
N PRO A 252 19.91 22.32 -17.50
CA PRO A 252 20.22 21.65 -18.77
C PRO A 252 19.71 20.20 -18.79
N PRO A 253 19.08 19.75 -19.89
CA PRO A 253 18.48 18.42 -19.98
C PRO A 253 19.49 17.28 -20.13
N GLU A 254 20.74 17.57 -20.51
CA GLU A 254 21.77 16.57 -20.75
C GLU A 254 22.26 15.91 -19.45
N SER A 255 22.22 14.58 -19.42
CA SER A 255 22.85 13.78 -18.37
C SER A 255 24.35 14.06 -18.29
N ALA A 256 24.90 14.03 -17.08
CA ALA A 256 26.34 14.08 -16.87
C ALA A 256 27.04 12.74 -17.14
N ILE A 257 26.30 11.65 -17.34
CA ILE A 257 26.85 10.34 -17.68
C ILE A 257 27.27 10.36 -19.16
N THR A 258 28.58 10.33 -19.40
CA THR A 258 29.14 10.32 -20.75
C THR A 258 29.57 8.92 -21.18
N LYS A 259 29.73 8.73 -22.49
CA LYS A 259 30.15 7.46 -23.07
C LYS A 259 31.52 7.04 -22.53
N GLU A 260 32.42 8.00 -22.34
CA GLU A 260 33.77 7.78 -21.82
C GLU A 260 33.77 7.30 -20.36
N ILE A 261 32.77 7.71 -19.55
CA ILE A 261 32.61 7.20 -18.18
C ILE A 261 32.19 5.74 -18.23
N VAL A 262 31.18 5.42 -19.04
CA VAL A 262 30.66 4.05 -19.19
C VAL A 262 31.75 3.11 -19.73
N GLU A 263 32.43 3.49 -20.81
CA GLU A 263 33.51 2.69 -21.42
C GLU A 263 34.67 2.45 -20.44
N ARG A 264 34.99 3.42 -19.59
CA ARG A 264 36.04 3.27 -18.55
C ARG A 264 35.66 2.24 -17.50
N VAL A 265 34.41 2.22 -17.07
CA VAL A 265 33.92 1.25 -16.06
C VAL A 265 33.80 -0.14 -16.68
N ILE A 266 33.32 -0.23 -17.93
CA ILE A 266 33.22 -1.49 -18.69
C ILE A 266 34.61 -2.00 -19.12
N GLY A 267 35.65 -1.16 -19.13
CA GLY A 267 37.05 -1.60 -19.27
C GLY A 267 37.37 -2.36 -20.57
N GLY A 268 36.58 -2.16 -21.63
CA GLY A 268 36.75 -2.87 -22.90
C GLY A 268 36.32 -4.33 -22.90
N PHE A 269 35.63 -4.82 -21.85
CA PHE A 269 35.04 -6.16 -21.84
C PHE A 269 33.95 -6.34 -22.93
N MET A 270 33.44 -5.24 -23.52
CA MET A 270 32.49 -5.21 -24.64
C MET A 270 32.45 -3.83 -25.34
N THR A 271 31.71 -3.74 -26.45
CA THR A 271 31.36 -2.48 -27.14
C THR A 271 30.22 -1.75 -26.41
N PHE A 272 30.24 -0.41 -26.44
CA PHE A 272 29.13 0.42 -25.94
C PHE A 272 27.90 0.23 -26.83
N GLU A 273 27.07 -0.76 -26.49
CA GLU A 273 25.73 -0.96 -27.04
C GLU A 273 24.73 -0.70 -25.91
N GLU A 274 24.41 0.58 -25.74
CA GLU A 274 23.23 1.17 -25.06
C GLU A 274 22.71 0.55 -23.72
N ASP A 275 23.58 0.16 -22.78
CA ASP A 275 23.15 -0.31 -21.44
C ASP A 275 23.84 0.43 -20.27
N LEU A 276 23.05 1.09 -19.39
CA LEU A 276 23.54 1.73 -18.15
C LEU A 276 23.65 0.74 -16.97
N MET A 277 23.01 -0.41 -17.11
CA MET A 277 23.13 -1.57 -16.23
C MET A 277 23.52 -2.76 -17.10
N PHE A 278 24.72 -3.30 -16.89
CA PHE A 278 25.33 -4.31 -17.75
C PHE A 278 24.76 -5.70 -17.49
N LEU A 279 24.15 -6.34 -18.50
CA LEU A 279 23.86 -7.76 -18.46
C LEU A 279 25.13 -8.56 -18.79
N THR A 280 25.74 -9.15 -17.78
CA THR A 280 26.91 -10.01 -17.96
C THR A 280 26.56 -11.21 -18.86
N PRO A 281 27.55 -11.83 -19.55
CA PRO A 281 27.34 -13.11 -20.22
C PRO A 281 26.82 -14.22 -19.30
N ALA A 282 27.00 -14.06 -17.98
CA ALA A 282 26.46 -14.95 -16.95
C ALA A 282 24.98 -14.65 -16.61
N GLY A 283 24.34 -13.69 -17.28
CA GLY A 283 22.93 -13.33 -17.08
C GLY A 283 22.68 -12.47 -15.84
N THR A 284 23.70 -11.78 -15.30
CA THR A 284 23.57 -10.92 -14.11
C THR A 284 23.66 -9.44 -14.48
N LEU A 285 22.84 -8.61 -13.83
CA LEU A 285 22.84 -7.17 -14.04
C LEU A 285 23.88 -6.50 -13.13
N THR A 286 24.68 -5.55 -13.65
CA THR A 286 25.71 -4.84 -12.89
C THR A 286 25.54 -3.32 -13.06
N PRO A 287 25.57 -2.52 -11.97
CA PRO A 287 25.42 -1.08 -12.04
C PRO A 287 26.71 -0.40 -12.51
N VAL A 288 26.61 0.45 -13.53
CA VAL A 288 27.79 1.10 -14.14
C VAL A 288 28.01 2.52 -13.61
N ALA A 289 26.94 3.30 -13.49
CA ALA A 289 26.99 4.67 -13.00
C ALA A 289 25.67 5.09 -12.35
N ILE A 290 25.74 6.03 -11.41
CA ILE A 290 24.58 6.68 -10.79
C ILE A 290 24.78 8.19 -10.90
N GLU A 291 23.84 8.87 -11.54
CA GLU A 291 23.78 10.33 -11.53
C GLU A 291 22.80 10.80 -10.45
N LEU A 292 23.29 11.64 -9.54
CA LEU A 292 22.45 12.36 -8.59
C LEU A 292 22.34 13.81 -9.04
N THR A 293 21.10 14.27 -9.23
CA THR A 293 20.79 15.62 -9.70
C THR A 293 19.83 16.31 -8.75
N ARG A 294 20.15 17.57 -8.42
CA ARG A 294 19.32 18.46 -7.62
C ARG A 294 19.04 19.73 -8.43
N PRO A 295 17.77 20.15 -8.56
CA PRO A 295 17.43 21.41 -9.22
C PRO A 295 18.03 22.61 -8.48
N SER A 296 18.15 23.74 -9.17
CA SER A 296 18.47 25.01 -8.52
C SER A 296 17.36 25.41 -7.54
N SER A 297 17.75 25.99 -6.41
CA SER A 297 16.87 26.63 -5.45
C SER A 297 17.33 28.06 -5.20
N GLU A 298 16.53 28.83 -4.45
CA GLU A 298 16.89 30.20 -4.06
C GLU A 298 18.26 30.30 -3.37
N TRP A 299 18.67 29.22 -2.68
CA TRP A 299 19.87 29.20 -1.85
C TRP A 299 21.06 28.49 -2.51
N GLN A 300 20.83 27.65 -3.52
CA GLN A 300 21.88 26.84 -4.12
C GLN A 300 21.68 26.64 -5.62
N PRO A 301 22.76 26.72 -6.43
CA PRO A 301 22.67 26.41 -7.85
C PRO A 301 22.30 24.93 -8.07
N GLN A 302 21.92 24.63 -9.30
CA GLN A 302 21.73 23.25 -9.75
C GLN A 302 23.04 22.48 -9.48
N TRP A 303 22.89 21.27 -8.96
CA TRP A 303 24.00 20.38 -8.69
C TRP A 303 23.74 19.04 -9.37
N LYS A 304 24.73 18.52 -10.07
CA LYS A 304 24.69 17.18 -10.65
C LYS A 304 26.06 16.51 -10.51
N HIS A 305 26.07 15.23 -10.19
CA HIS A 305 27.32 14.47 -10.07
C HIS A 305 27.11 13.00 -10.42
N VAL A 306 28.10 12.41 -11.09
CA VAL A 306 28.11 11.00 -11.49
C VAL A 306 29.03 10.22 -10.56
N TYR A 307 28.47 9.21 -9.90
CA TYR A 307 29.20 8.23 -9.11
C TYR A 307 29.39 6.96 -9.94
N THR A 308 30.54 6.32 -9.79
CA THR A 308 30.86 5.03 -10.41
C THR A 308 31.43 4.08 -9.36
N PRO A 309 31.36 2.75 -9.58
CA PRO A 309 32.03 1.78 -8.71
C PRO A 309 33.50 2.13 -8.54
N SER A 310 33.99 2.13 -7.30
CA SER A 310 35.37 2.50 -6.97
C SER A 310 36.00 1.53 -5.98
N LEU A 311 37.28 1.22 -6.23
CA LEU A 311 38.12 0.38 -5.36
C LEU A 311 38.75 1.16 -4.19
N GLY A 312 38.79 2.49 -4.27
CA GLY A 312 39.34 3.33 -3.19
C GLY A 312 38.35 3.45 -2.02
N ALA A 313 38.86 3.53 -0.79
CA ALA A 313 38.03 3.54 0.42
C ALA A 313 36.93 4.62 0.39
N THR A 314 37.30 5.89 0.13
CA THR A 314 36.33 7.00 0.04
C THR A 314 35.35 6.81 -1.12
N GLY A 315 35.85 6.45 -2.30
CA GLY A 315 35.01 6.24 -3.48
C GLY A 315 34.00 5.11 -3.30
N SER A 316 34.42 4.02 -2.63
CA SER A 316 33.58 2.87 -2.36
C SER A 316 32.42 3.20 -1.40
N TRP A 317 32.63 4.11 -0.44
CA TRP A 317 31.56 4.60 0.43
C TRP A 317 30.64 5.60 -0.28
N LEU A 318 31.20 6.51 -1.08
CA LEU A 318 30.40 7.42 -1.91
C LEU A 318 29.49 6.65 -2.87
N TRP A 319 29.99 5.57 -3.48
CA TRP A 319 29.21 4.66 -4.31
C TRP A 319 28.04 4.01 -3.54
N LYS A 320 28.29 3.51 -2.32
CA LYS A 320 27.23 2.95 -1.47
C LYS A 320 26.17 3.98 -1.10
N ILE A 321 26.57 5.22 -0.80
CA ILE A 321 25.63 6.32 -0.53
C ILE A 321 24.81 6.65 -1.77
N ALA A 322 25.42 6.67 -2.96
CA ALA A 322 24.69 6.87 -4.21
C ALA A 322 23.64 5.77 -4.44
N LYS A 323 23.98 4.50 -4.19
CA LYS A 323 23.00 3.40 -4.22
C LYS A 323 21.87 3.59 -3.19
N ALA A 324 22.17 4.04 -1.98
CA ALA A 324 21.17 4.31 -0.95
C ALA A 324 20.18 5.41 -1.40
N HIS A 325 20.64 6.46 -2.08
CA HIS A 325 19.76 7.46 -2.69
C HIS A 325 18.85 6.87 -3.76
N VAL A 326 19.37 5.98 -4.61
CA VAL A 326 18.54 5.30 -5.62
C VAL A 326 17.48 4.42 -4.94
N LEU A 327 17.85 3.62 -3.94
CA LEU A 327 16.93 2.76 -3.19
C LEU A 327 15.88 3.55 -2.39
N SER A 328 16.24 4.72 -1.87
CA SER A 328 15.29 5.61 -1.19
C SER A 328 14.22 6.13 -2.16
N HIS A 329 14.63 6.58 -3.35
CA HIS A 329 13.68 6.97 -4.41
C HIS A 329 12.84 5.80 -4.89
N ASP A 330 13.46 4.65 -5.15
CA ASP A 330 12.74 3.45 -5.59
C ASP A 330 11.74 2.99 -4.52
N SER A 331 12.08 3.07 -3.24
CA SER A 331 11.15 2.78 -2.13
C SER A 331 9.95 3.72 -2.12
N GLY A 332 10.16 5.02 -2.36
CA GLY A 332 9.08 6.01 -2.47
C GLY A 332 8.15 5.72 -3.65
N ILE A 333 8.71 5.43 -4.83
CA ILE A 333 7.96 5.04 -6.02
C ILE A 333 7.24 3.71 -5.81
N HIS A 334 7.91 2.73 -5.23
CA HIS A 334 7.34 1.43 -4.90
C HIS A 334 6.11 1.59 -4.02
N GLN A 335 6.25 2.23 -2.86
CA GLN A 335 5.16 2.30 -1.89
C GLN A 335 3.99 3.15 -2.41
N LEU A 336 4.26 4.33 -2.97
CA LEU A 336 3.20 5.28 -3.36
C LEU A 336 2.61 5.00 -4.74
N VAL A 337 3.42 4.53 -5.69
CA VAL A 337 3.01 4.37 -7.09
C VAL A 337 2.75 2.91 -7.44
N SER A 338 3.78 2.06 -7.39
CA SER A 338 3.67 0.65 -7.81
C SER A 338 2.71 -0.14 -6.93
N HIS A 339 2.76 0.09 -5.62
CA HIS A 339 1.95 -0.60 -4.64
C HIS A 339 0.64 0.17 -4.39
N TRP A 340 0.67 1.31 -3.71
CA TRP A 340 -0.54 2.04 -3.32
C TRP A 340 -1.42 2.45 -4.50
N LEU A 341 -0.91 3.28 -5.42
CA LEU A 341 -1.72 3.82 -6.51
C LEU A 341 -2.15 2.75 -7.51
N ARG A 342 -1.20 1.97 -8.06
CA ARG A 342 -1.46 1.02 -9.15
C ARG A 342 -2.19 -0.25 -8.70
N THR A 343 -2.20 -0.57 -7.40
CA THR A 343 -2.97 -1.72 -6.89
C THR A 343 -4.16 -1.29 -6.02
N HIS A 344 -3.96 -0.61 -4.89
CA HIS A 344 -5.05 -0.29 -3.96
C HIS A 344 -6.02 0.74 -4.53
N CYS A 345 -5.54 1.96 -4.81
CA CYS A 345 -6.39 3.06 -5.28
C CYS A 345 -7.01 2.77 -6.65
N ALA A 346 -6.25 2.18 -7.58
CA ALA A 346 -6.76 1.87 -8.91
C ALA A 346 -7.85 0.78 -8.87
N THR A 347 -7.78 -0.17 -7.94
CA THR A 347 -8.75 -1.27 -7.86
C THR A 347 -10.07 -0.85 -7.21
N GLU A 348 -10.01 0.05 -6.24
CA GLU A 348 -11.17 0.47 -5.43
C GLU A 348 -12.38 0.97 -6.25
N PRO A 349 -12.24 1.84 -7.26
CA PRO A 349 -13.35 2.24 -8.13
C PRO A 349 -14.05 1.05 -8.80
N TYR A 350 -13.32 0.01 -9.21
CA TYR A 350 -13.91 -1.18 -9.84
C TYR A 350 -14.70 -2.01 -8.84
N ILE A 351 -14.28 -2.04 -7.57
CA ILE A 351 -15.03 -2.72 -6.49
C ILE A 351 -16.37 -2.01 -6.29
N ILE A 352 -16.33 -0.68 -6.13
CA ILE A 352 -17.53 0.15 -5.94
C ILE A 352 -18.46 0.00 -7.14
N ALA A 353 -17.94 0.11 -8.37
CA ALA A 353 -18.72 -0.03 -9.60
C ALA A 353 -19.37 -1.41 -9.73
N SER A 354 -18.63 -2.47 -9.39
CA SER A 354 -19.11 -3.84 -9.45
C SER A 354 -20.26 -4.06 -8.47
N HIS A 355 -20.11 -3.64 -7.21
CA HIS A 355 -21.19 -3.75 -6.22
C HIS A 355 -22.42 -2.92 -6.60
N ARG A 356 -22.23 -1.69 -7.09
CA ARG A 356 -23.33 -0.79 -7.47
C ARG A 356 -24.12 -1.26 -8.70
N ASN A 357 -23.53 -2.02 -9.61
CA ASN A 357 -24.15 -2.29 -10.91
C ASN A 357 -24.36 -3.76 -11.23
N LEU A 358 -23.58 -4.66 -10.62
CA LEU A 358 -23.66 -6.07 -10.89
C LEU A 358 -24.27 -6.77 -9.67
N SER A 359 -25.51 -7.24 -9.83
CA SER A 359 -26.18 -8.07 -8.82
C SER A 359 -25.29 -9.27 -8.47
N THR A 360 -25.41 -9.78 -7.24
CA THR A 360 -24.73 -11.01 -6.79
C THR A 360 -25.01 -12.23 -7.68
N MET A 361 -26.13 -12.24 -8.42
CA MET A 361 -26.44 -13.26 -9.43
C MET A 361 -25.71 -13.06 -10.77
N HIS A 362 -25.06 -11.92 -10.99
CA HIS A 362 -24.39 -11.64 -12.27
C HIS A 362 -23.12 -12.49 -12.40
N PRO A 363 -22.88 -13.17 -13.54
CA PRO A 363 -21.72 -14.03 -13.72
C PRO A 363 -20.40 -13.26 -13.53
N ILE A 364 -20.30 -12.03 -14.05
CA ILE A 364 -19.12 -11.17 -13.86
C ILE A 364 -18.94 -10.72 -12.41
N ALA A 365 -20.02 -10.46 -11.66
CA ALA A 365 -19.88 -10.13 -10.23
C ALA A 365 -19.23 -11.30 -9.48
N ARG A 366 -19.65 -12.52 -9.77
CA ARG A 366 -19.09 -13.73 -9.16
C ARG A 366 -17.65 -14.00 -9.59
N LEU A 367 -17.32 -13.71 -10.84
CA LEU A 367 -15.95 -13.83 -11.34
C LEU A 367 -15.02 -12.86 -10.61
N LEU A 368 -15.44 -11.60 -10.43
CA LEU A 368 -14.61 -10.55 -9.82
C LEU A 368 -14.56 -10.62 -8.29
N HIS A 369 -15.62 -11.10 -7.63
CA HIS A 369 -15.76 -11.06 -6.17
C HIS A 369 -14.56 -11.64 -5.39
N PRO A 370 -13.95 -12.79 -5.76
CA PRO A 370 -12.77 -13.31 -5.06
C PRO A 370 -11.56 -12.35 -5.10
N HIS A 371 -11.41 -11.59 -6.19
CA HIS A 371 -10.29 -10.66 -6.40
C HIS A 371 -10.43 -9.36 -5.63
N PHE A 372 -11.62 -9.04 -5.11
CA PHE A 372 -11.90 -7.82 -4.34
C PHE A 372 -11.84 -8.03 -2.84
N ARG A 373 -11.52 -9.25 -2.40
CA ARG A 373 -11.57 -9.64 -1.00
C ARG A 373 -10.54 -8.85 -0.20
N TYR A 374 -11.02 -8.15 0.83
CA TYR A 374 -10.23 -7.35 1.79
C TYR A 374 -9.61 -6.05 1.27
N THR A 375 -9.75 -5.70 -0.01
CA THR A 375 -9.17 -4.46 -0.56
C THR A 375 -9.75 -3.22 0.12
N LEU A 376 -11.08 -3.04 0.12
CA LEU A 376 -11.71 -1.86 0.75
C LEU A 376 -11.37 -1.72 2.24
N LYS A 377 -11.32 -2.83 2.99
CA LYS A 377 -10.98 -2.80 4.42
C LYS A 377 -9.56 -2.30 4.69
N ARG A 378 -8.63 -2.49 3.73
CA ARG A 378 -7.25 -2.04 3.85
C ARG A 378 -7.03 -0.62 3.31
N SER A 379 -7.89 -0.16 2.41
CA SER A 379 -7.76 1.14 1.72
C SER A 379 -8.52 2.27 2.40
N THR A 380 -9.48 1.98 3.29
CA THR A 380 -10.15 2.98 4.11
C THR A 380 -9.25 3.43 5.28
N PRO A 381 -8.85 4.71 5.33
CA PRO A 381 -7.96 5.26 6.36
C PRO A 381 -8.62 5.52 7.72
#